data_AF-A0A7J5XA53-F1
#
_entry.id   AF-A0A7J5XA53-F1
#
_cell.length_a   1.000
_cell.length_b   1.000
_cell.length_c   1.000
_cell.angle_alpha   90.00
_cell.angle_beta   90.00
_cell.angle_gamma   90.00
#
_symmetry.space_group_name_H-M   'P 1'
#
loop_
_entity.id
_entity.type
_entity.pdbx_description
1 polymer ?
#
loop_
_entity_poly.entity_id
_entity_poly.type
_entity_poly.pdbx_seq_one_letter_code
_entity_poly.pdbx_strand_id
1 'polypeptide(L)'
;MKDILRELQSLSLKLQRREMTLVDSSVHIKQTINVLTAMKMTGGRSTKKAEQGVSSGFFKDVELTEGRGKINKPRFYESVVATLTKRLPESSLVQTLKALDKRFWPGELEDLTLYGEQEVHRLAKSLGEPAGEAVGQFRDWKLQGTPPGKTLERLCIASRTYLPTSAECERGFSAVNNTDNQSRNRLREESLSSLLFVDLNGPPLDKFDPVPFVKSWIKAGHRLFFLETRTATRRSRAKASLVYSHLR
;
A
#
# COMPACT_ATOMS: atom_id res chain seq x y z
N MET A 1 22.33 6.80 16.43
CA MET A 1 21.37 5.69 16.20
C MET A 1 19.93 6.15 16.10
N LYS A 2 19.41 6.95 17.06
CA LYS A 2 18.01 7.43 17.03
C LYS A 2 17.58 8.07 15.70
N ASP A 3 18.47 8.83 15.06
CA ASP A 3 18.17 9.46 13.77
C ASP A 3 17.95 8.42 12.66
N ILE A 4 18.79 7.37 12.59
CA ILE A 4 18.61 6.27 11.62
C ILE A 4 17.27 5.56 11.85
N LEU A 5 16.95 5.23 13.10
CA LEU A 5 15.69 4.54 13.42
C LEU A 5 14.47 5.36 13.00
N ARG A 6 14.53 6.68 13.10
CA ARG A 6 13.45 7.56 12.62
C ARG A 6 13.30 7.52 11.10
N GLU A 7 14.41 7.55 10.36
CA GLU A 7 14.35 7.43 8.90
C GLU A 7 13.81 6.07 8.47
N LEU A 8 14.25 4.99 9.12
CA LEU A 8 13.75 3.63 8.84
C LEU A 8 12.27 3.48 9.21
N GLN A 9 11.83 4.06 10.33
CA GLN A 9 10.42 4.08 10.73
C GLN A 9 9.58 4.84 9.70
N SER A 10 10.03 6.03 9.29
CA SER A 10 9.35 6.83 8.26
C SER A 10 9.24 6.08 6.93
N LEU A 11 10.33 5.43 6.49
CA LEU A 11 10.33 4.58 5.31
C LEU A 11 9.34 3.42 5.45
N SER A 12 9.36 2.71 6.57
CA SER A 12 8.45 1.58 6.83
C SER A 12 6.98 2.00 6.75
N LEU A 13 6.61 3.12 7.38
CA LEU A 13 5.24 3.65 7.32
C LEU A 13 4.81 4.05 5.91
N LYS A 14 5.73 4.61 5.10
CA LYS A 14 5.45 4.88 3.68
C LYS A 14 5.18 3.58 2.94
N LEU A 15 6.10 2.62 3.06
CA LEU A 15 6.06 1.33 2.36
C LEU A 15 4.83 0.47 2.70
N GLN A 16 4.20 0.70 3.85
CA GLN A 16 2.98 0.00 4.27
C GLN A 16 1.69 0.57 3.68
N ARG A 17 1.71 1.74 3.01
CA ARG A 17 0.52 2.36 2.42
C ARG A 17 -0.07 1.48 1.31
N ARG A 18 -1.41 1.36 1.25
CA ARG A 18 -2.11 0.56 0.22
C ARG A 18 -1.92 1.09 -1.20
N GLU A 19 -1.72 2.40 -1.36
CA GLU A 19 -1.50 3.05 -2.66
C GLU A 19 -0.02 3.03 -3.10
N MET A 20 0.85 2.34 -2.36
CA MET A 20 2.28 2.31 -2.66
C MET A 20 2.56 1.54 -3.94
N THR A 21 3.10 2.22 -4.96
CA THR A 21 3.55 1.55 -6.20
C THR A 21 4.99 1.08 -6.09
N LEU A 22 5.40 0.20 -7.02
CA LEU A 22 6.80 -0.21 -7.15
C LEU A 22 7.75 0.96 -7.48
N VAL A 23 7.28 1.97 -8.19
CA VAL A 23 8.07 3.17 -8.51
C VAL A 23 8.22 4.05 -7.26
N ASP A 24 7.13 4.30 -6.54
CA ASP A 24 7.16 5.10 -5.30
C ASP A 24 8.05 4.46 -4.23
N SER A 25 8.00 3.12 -4.09
CA SER A 25 8.85 2.41 -3.13
C SER A 25 10.33 2.56 -3.47
N SER A 26 10.71 2.42 -4.74
CA SER A 26 12.08 2.64 -5.22
C SER A 26 12.55 4.06 -4.89
N VAL A 27 11.71 5.06 -5.15
CA VAL A 27 12.00 6.48 -4.85
C VAL A 27 12.21 6.69 -3.36
N HIS A 28 11.33 6.18 -2.51
CA HIS A 28 11.44 6.37 -1.06
C HIS A 28 12.66 5.65 -0.46
N ILE A 29 13.00 4.46 -0.95
CA ILE A 29 14.22 3.76 -0.52
C ILE A 29 15.45 4.57 -0.94
N LYS A 30 15.53 5.04 -2.21
CA LYS A 30 16.63 5.88 -2.70
C LYS A 30 16.79 7.17 -1.88
N GLN A 31 15.69 7.87 -1.62
CA GLN A 31 15.68 9.07 -0.76
C GLN A 31 16.23 8.77 0.64
N THR A 32 15.80 7.66 1.24
CA THR A 32 16.26 7.26 2.58
C THR A 32 17.76 6.95 2.57
N ILE A 33 18.25 6.24 1.55
CA ILE A 33 19.70 5.97 1.37
C ILE A 33 20.48 7.28 1.29
N ASN A 34 20.02 8.25 0.50
CA ASN A 34 20.70 9.54 0.35
C ASN A 34 20.78 10.28 1.69
N VAL A 35 19.68 10.31 2.45
CA VAL A 35 19.62 10.94 3.79
C VAL A 35 20.56 10.24 4.76
N LEU A 36 20.56 8.89 4.82
CA LEU A 36 21.46 8.13 5.67
C LEU A 36 22.94 8.34 5.29
N THR A 37 23.23 8.42 4.00
CA THR A 37 24.59 8.65 3.48
C THR A 37 25.09 10.04 3.88
N ALA A 38 24.25 11.07 3.74
CA ALA A 38 24.58 12.43 4.18
C ALA A 38 24.82 12.51 5.70
N MET A 39 24.07 11.73 6.50
CA MET A 39 24.23 11.67 7.95
C MET A 39 25.39 10.81 8.43
N LYS A 40 26.06 10.04 7.55
CA LYS A 40 27.11 9.08 7.93
C LYS A 40 28.22 9.71 8.78
N MET A 41 28.66 10.91 8.40
CA MET A 41 29.77 11.62 9.06
C MET A 41 29.30 12.66 10.07
N THR A 42 28.25 13.42 9.75
CA THR A 42 27.83 14.60 10.53
C THR A 42 26.75 14.30 11.58
N GLY A 43 26.10 13.13 11.47
CA GLY A 43 24.99 12.75 12.35
C GLY A 43 23.74 13.61 12.19
N GLY A 44 22.61 13.09 12.67
CA GLY A 44 21.34 13.82 12.70
C GLY A 44 21.18 14.71 13.94
N ARG A 45 20.00 15.34 14.05
CA ARG A 45 19.66 16.25 15.17
C ARG A 45 19.83 15.59 16.54
N SER A 46 19.46 14.31 16.67
CA SER A 46 19.57 13.61 17.96
C SER A 46 21.01 13.27 18.29
N THR A 47 21.81 12.94 17.28
CA THR A 47 23.26 12.68 17.43
C THR A 47 23.97 13.94 17.92
N LYS A 48 23.69 15.10 17.32
CA LYS A 48 24.24 16.40 17.76
C LYS A 48 23.86 16.75 19.19
N LYS A 49 22.60 16.53 19.58
CA LYS A 49 22.15 16.74 20.97
C LYS A 49 22.86 15.80 21.96
N ALA A 50 23.11 14.56 21.56
CA ALA A 50 23.83 13.61 22.41
C ALA A 50 25.30 14.02 22.57
N GLU A 51 25.94 14.50 21.50
CA GLU A 51 27.32 15.01 21.54
C GLU A 51 27.45 16.25 22.45
N GLN A 52 26.48 17.17 22.38
CA GLN A 52 26.41 18.31 23.30
C GLN A 52 26.26 17.87 24.76
N GLY A 53 25.39 16.89 25.03
CA GLY A 53 25.20 16.33 26.37
C GLY A 53 26.51 15.73 26.93
N VAL A 54 27.23 14.96 26.11
CA VAL A 54 28.54 14.42 26.47
C VAL A 54 29.55 15.52 26.77
N SER A 55 29.60 16.60 25.97
CA SER A 55 30.48 17.74 26.25
C SER A 55 30.11 18.48 27.54
N SER A 56 28.82 18.52 27.91
CA SER A 56 28.36 19.18 29.14
C SER A 56 28.46 18.32 30.40
N GLY A 57 28.72 17.01 30.28
CA GLY A 57 28.71 16.07 31.40
C GLY A 57 27.31 15.68 31.91
N PHE A 58 26.25 16.31 31.39
CA PHE A 58 24.86 16.06 31.79
C PHE A 58 23.96 15.76 30.58
N PHE A 59 22.91 14.98 30.81
CA PHE A 59 21.82 14.83 29.86
C PHE A 59 20.48 14.93 30.58
N LYS A 60 19.72 16.00 30.33
CA LYS A 60 18.43 16.28 30.98
C LYS A 60 18.50 16.07 32.50
N ASP A 61 19.46 16.74 33.12
CA ASP A 61 19.68 16.77 34.58
C ASP A 61 20.24 15.47 35.20
N VAL A 62 20.62 14.50 34.38
CA VAL A 62 21.32 13.28 34.82
C VAL A 62 22.80 13.38 34.48
N GLU A 63 23.66 13.21 35.48
CA GLU A 63 25.13 13.17 35.31
C GLU A 63 25.52 11.92 34.51
N LEU A 64 26.40 12.10 33.52
CA LEU A 64 26.83 11.04 32.63
C LEU A 64 28.00 10.26 33.26
N THR A 65 27.84 8.94 33.37
CA THR A 65 28.90 8.02 33.80
C THR A 65 29.52 7.30 32.60
N GLU A 66 30.76 6.81 32.74
CA GLU A 66 31.40 6.03 31.68
C GLU A 66 30.65 4.71 31.44
N GLY A 67 30.29 4.48 30.18
CA GLY A 67 29.59 3.27 29.73
C GLY A 67 30.45 2.36 28.87
N ARG A 68 29.82 1.31 28.33
CA ARG A 68 30.47 0.38 27.39
C ARG A 68 30.97 1.08 26.12
N GLY A 69 31.87 0.40 25.41
CA GLY A 69 32.47 0.87 24.16
C GLY A 69 31.48 1.41 23.13
N LYS A 70 31.89 2.48 22.44
CA LYS A 70 31.07 3.18 21.44
C LYS A 70 30.88 2.32 20.19
N ILE A 71 29.64 2.27 19.68
CA ILE A 71 29.35 1.70 18.37
C ILE A 71 30.06 2.52 17.29
N ASN A 72 30.71 1.84 16.35
CA ASN A 72 31.32 2.46 15.19
C ASN A 72 30.22 3.04 14.27
N LYS A 73 29.94 4.35 14.40
CA LYS A 73 28.86 5.03 13.68
C LYS A 73 29.02 4.86 12.16
N PRO A 74 30.16 5.18 11.52
CA PRO A 74 30.31 5.03 10.06
C PRO A 74 30.01 3.62 9.57
N ARG A 75 30.54 2.58 10.22
CA ARG A 75 30.29 1.19 9.84
C ARG A 75 28.82 0.79 9.97
N PHE A 76 28.14 1.28 11.01
CA PHE A 76 26.71 1.04 11.17
C PHE A 76 25.89 1.68 10.05
N TYR A 77 26.18 2.94 9.69
CA TYR A 77 25.55 3.61 8.55
C TYR A 77 25.80 2.85 7.24
N GLU A 78 27.05 2.44 6.98
CA GLU A 78 27.41 1.65 5.79
C GLU A 78 26.63 0.34 5.72
N SER A 79 26.51 -0.40 6.82
CA SER A 79 25.79 -1.67 6.87
C SER A 79 24.29 -1.49 6.57
N VAL A 80 23.66 -0.45 7.15
CA VAL A 80 22.25 -0.14 6.89
C VAL A 80 22.04 0.30 5.45
N VAL A 81 22.90 1.19 4.93
CA VAL A 81 22.84 1.64 3.54
C VAL A 81 23.02 0.45 2.59
N ALA A 82 24.04 -0.39 2.78
CA ALA A 82 24.26 -1.58 1.96
C ALA A 82 23.05 -2.52 1.97
N THR A 83 22.40 -2.70 3.12
CA THR A 83 21.19 -3.52 3.24
C THR A 83 20.02 -2.92 2.47
N LEU A 84 19.81 -1.61 2.56
CA LEU A 84 18.76 -0.91 1.81
C LEU A 84 19.03 -0.93 0.31
N THR A 85 20.28 -0.72 -0.12
CA THR A 85 20.71 -0.78 -1.52
C THR A 85 20.47 -2.17 -2.09
N LYS A 86 20.81 -3.23 -1.34
CA LYS A 86 20.54 -4.62 -1.77
C LYS A 86 19.05 -4.90 -1.95
N ARG A 87 18.21 -4.27 -1.14
CA ARG A 87 16.74 -4.38 -1.21
C ARG A 87 16.12 -3.42 -2.21
N LEU A 88 16.92 -2.56 -2.83
CA LEU A 88 16.42 -1.57 -3.77
C LEU A 88 16.03 -2.28 -5.07
N PRO A 89 14.81 -2.08 -5.56
CA PRO A 89 14.41 -2.64 -6.83
C PRO A 89 15.07 -1.81 -7.95
N GLU A 90 16.33 -2.10 -8.28
CA GLU A 90 16.96 -1.69 -9.53
C GLU A 90 16.63 -2.73 -10.62
N SER A 91 15.34 -2.96 -10.82
CA SER A 91 14.86 -3.83 -11.89
C SER A 91 14.57 -3.01 -13.14
N SER A 92 14.81 -3.60 -14.31
CA SER A 92 14.30 -3.13 -15.59
C SER A 92 12.80 -2.84 -15.55
N LEU A 93 12.06 -3.57 -14.71
CA LEU A 93 10.65 -3.34 -14.43
C LEU A 93 10.40 -1.96 -13.79
N VAL A 94 11.17 -1.53 -12.78
CA VAL A 94 10.94 -0.19 -12.18
C VAL A 94 11.10 0.92 -13.21
N GLN A 95 12.12 0.85 -14.07
CA GLN A 95 12.29 1.84 -15.15
C GLN A 95 11.14 1.78 -16.14
N THR A 96 10.68 0.56 -16.44
CA THR A 96 9.53 0.35 -17.32
C THR A 96 8.25 0.96 -16.78
N LEU A 97 7.96 0.75 -15.49
CA LEU A 97 6.78 1.31 -14.83
C LEU A 97 6.91 2.83 -14.62
N LYS A 98 8.13 3.33 -14.40
CA LYS A 98 8.42 4.76 -14.24
C LYS A 98 8.04 5.56 -15.49
N ALA A 99 8.22 4.99 -16.69
CA ALA A 99 7.85 5.65 -17.94
C ALA A 99 6.35 5.96 -18.05
N LEU A 100 5.50 5.12 -17.44
CA LEU A 100 4.04 5.31 -17.41
C LEU A 100 3.57 6.38 -16.41
N ASP A 101 4.46 6.86 -15.55
CA ASP A 101 4.11 7.83 -14.51
C ASP A 101 4.50 9.24 -14.95
N LYS A 102 3.46 10.07 -15.14
CA LYS A 102 3.59 11.47 -15.58
C LYS A 102 4.52 12.30 -14.71
N ARG A 103 4.69 11.96 -13.42
CA ARG A 103 5.55 12.69 -12.48
C ARG A 103 7.03 12.65 -12.87
N PHE A 104 7.43 11.68 -13.70
CA PHE A 104 8.82 11.49 -14.12
C PHE A 104 9.07 11.87 -15.58
N TRP A 105 8.08 12.44 -16.26
CA TRP A 105 8.23 12.87 -17.64
C TRP A 105 9.16 14.09 -17.73
N PRO A 106 10.06 14.15 -18.72
CA PRO A 106 10.87 15.32 -18.99
C PRO A 106 10.00 16.56 -19.28
N GLY A 107 10.47 17.73 -18.84
CA GLY A 107 9.80 19.00 -19.16
C GLY A 107 10.09 19.49 -20.57
N GLU A 108 11.27 19.15 -21.12
CA GLU A 108 11.68 19.52 -22.46
C GLU A 108 11.01 18.63 -23.52
N LEU A 109 10.46 19.26 -24.56
CA LEU A 109 9.69 18.57 -25.61
C LEU A 109 10.54 17.56 -26.40
N GLU A 110 11.81 17.90 -26.64
CA GLU A 110 12.76 17.04 -27.36
C GLU A 110 12.98 15.72 -26.64
N ASP A 111 13.22 15.79 -25.32
CA ASP A 111 13.38 14.61 -24.47
C ASP A 111 12.07 13.85 -24.30
N LEU A 112 10.95 14.56 -24.15
CA LEU A 112 9.62 13.96 -23.95
C LEU A 112 9.17 13.12 -25.15
N THR A 113 9.53 13.54 -26.37
CA THR A 113 9.07 12.91 -27.62
C THR A 113 9.44 11.42 -27.65
N LEU A 114 10.69 11.07 -27.38
CA LEU A 114 11.18 9.69 -27.41
C LEU A 114 11.16 8.99 -26.04
N TYR A 115 10.89 9.73 -24.96
CA TYR A 115 10.89 9.18 -23.60
C TYR A 115 9.92 8.00 -23.45
N GLY A 116 10.38 6.87 -22.92
CA GLY A 116 9.52 5.79 -22.44
C GLY A 116 8.90 4.88 -23.51
N GLU A 117 9.10 5.13 -24.81
CA GLU A 117 8.47 4.32 -25.87
C GLU A 117 8.96 2.86 -25.84
N GLN A 118 10.26 2.66 -25.61
CA GLN A 118 10.82 1.31 -25.51
C GLN A 118 10.32 0.58 -24.27
N GLU A 119 10.17 1.27 -23.16
CA GLU A 119 9.64 0.76 -21.90
C GLU A 119 8.19 0.28 -22.09
N VAL A 120 7.34 1.13 -22.67
CA VAL A 120 5.94 0.77 -22.96
C VAL A 120 5.86 -0.41 -23.93
N HIS A 121 6.71 -0.43 -24.97
CA HIS A 121 6.80 -1.56 -25.89
C HIS A 121 7.16 -2.88 -25.17
N ARG A 122 8.18 -2.85 -24.30
CA ARG A 122 8.61 -4.02 -23.51
C ARG A 122 7.50 -4.49 -22.57
N LEU A 123 6.82 -3.56 -21.89
CA LEU A 123 5.72 -3.89 -20.99
C LEU A 123 4.55 -4.53 -21.74
N ALA A 124 4.11 -3.93 -22.84
CA ALA A 124 3.03 -4.43 -23.67
C ALA A 124 3.33 -5.86 -24.15
N LYS A 125 4.55 -6.09 -24.65
CA LYS A 125 5.01 -7.42 -25.05
C LYS A 125 4.98 -8.42 -23.90
N SER A 126 5.40 -8.02 -22.70
CA SER A 126 5.40 -8.90 -21.53
C SER A 126 4.00 -9.28 -21.03
N LEU A 127 3.01 -8.42 -21.28
CA LEU A 127 1.61 -8.61 -20.88
C LEU A 127 0.73 -9.17 -22.02
N GLY A 128 1.31 -9.43 -23.20
CA GLY A 128 0.57 -9.95 -24.35
C GLY A 128 -0.36 -8.93 -25.03
N GLU A 129 -0.13 -7.63 -24.81
CA GLU A 129 -0.92 -6.55 -25.40
C GLU A 129 -0.28 -6.04 -26.72
N PRO A 130 -1.07 -5.48 -27.66
CA PRO A 130 -0.57 -4.95 -28.93
C PRO A 130 0.44 -3.80 -28.75
N ALA A 131 1.74 -4.11 -28.81
CA ALA A 131 2.80 -3.17 -28.48
C ALA A 131 2.87 -1.94 -29.40
N GLY A 132 2.54 -2.10 -30.69
CA GLY A 132 2.49 -0.97 -31.64
C GLY A 132 1.38 0.02 -31.29
N GLU A 133 0.19 -0.49 -30.96
CA GLU A 133 -0.96 0.33 -30.54
C GLU A 133 -0.67 1.02 -29.20
N ALA A 134 -0.08 0.30 -28.24
CA ALA A 134 0.29 0.85 -26.94
C ALA A 134 1.26 2.03 -27.06
N VAL A 135 2.29 1.92 -27.91
CA VAL A 135 3.26 3.00 -28.14
C VAL A 135 2.61 4.18 -28.86
N GLY A 136 1.74 3.94 -29.83
CA GLY A 136 0.97 4.99 -30.50
C GLY A 136 0.10 5.77 -29.51
N GLN A 137 -0.72 5.06 -28.73
CA GLN A 137 -1.55 5.67 -27.67
C GLN A 137 -0.71 6.41 -26.63
N PHE A 138 0.48 5.90 -26.30
CA PHE A 138 1.39 6.55 -25.36
C PHE A 138 1.95 7.86 -25.92
N ARG A 139 2.26 7.91 -27.21
CA ARG A 139 2.71 9.13 -27.88
C ARG A 139 1.60 10.19 -27.92
N ASP A 140 0.39 9.80 -28.28
CA ASP A 140 -0.77 10.71 -28.28
C ASP A 140 -1.03 11.25 -26.87
N TRP A 141 -0.97 10.39 -25.85
CA TRP A 141 -1.15 10.80 -24.46
C TRP A 141 -0.09 11.81 -23.99
N LYS A 142 1.18 11.60 -24.34
CA LYS A 142 2.29 12.51 -23.98
C LYS A 142 2.19 13.86 -24.69
N LEU A 143 1.98 13.84 -26.00
CA LEU A 143 2.15 15.03 -26.85
C LEU A 143 0.85 15.83 -27.05
N GLN A 144 -0.28 15.14 -27.11
CA GLN A 144 -1.59 15.77 -27.39
C GLN A 144 -2.46 15.87 -26.14
N GLY A 145 -2.06 15.25 -25.04
CA GLY A 145 -2.83 15.24 -23.79
C GLY A 145 -4.12 14.43 -23.88
N THR A 146 -4.28 13.59 -24.91
CA THR A 146 -5.45 12.72 -25.08
C THR A 146 -5.52 11.69 -23.95
N PRO A 147 -6.72 11.28 -23.49
CA PRO A 147 -6.81 10.22 -22.49
C PRO A 147 -6.17 8.93 -23.04
N PRO A 148 -5.56 8.10 -22.17
CA PRO A 148 -4.95 6.85 -22.61
C PRO A 148 -6.01 5.98 -23.30
N GLY A 149 -5.70 5.47 -24.50
CA GLY A 149 -6.57 4.52 -25.17
C GLY A 149 -6.70 3.21 -24.37
N LYS A 150 -7.62 2.34 -24.79
CA LYS A 150 -7.97 1.11 -24.06
C LYS A 150 -6.76 0.22 -23.76
N THR A 151 -5.85 0.08 -24.71
CA THR A 151 -4.66 -0.76 -24.57
C THR A 151 -3.68 -0.17 -23.57
N LEU A 152 -3.40 1.14 -23.67
CA LEU A 152 -2.54 1.83 -22.72
C LEU A 152 -3.16 1.90 -21.31
N GLU A 153 -4.47 2.09 -21.20
CA GLU A 153 -5.17 2.10 -19.91
C GLU A 153 -4.99 0.76 -19.17
N ARG A 154 -5.07 -0.37 -19.88
CA ARG A 154 -4.77 -1.69 -19.29
C ARG A 154 -3.34 -1.78 -18.78
N LEU A 155 -2.36 -1.26 -19.51
CA LEU A 155 -0.96 -1.22 -19.04
C LEU A 155 -0.81 -0.34 -17.80
N CYS A 156 -1.51 0.80 -17.75
CA CYS A 156 -1.55 1.68 -16.58
C CYS A 156 -2.24 1.05 -15.36
N ILE A 157 -3.23 0.17 -15.57
CA ILE A 157 -3.85 -0.59 -14.48
C ILE A 157 -2.88 -1.69 -14.02
N ALA A 158 -2.30 -2.44 -14.95
CA ALA A 158 -1.34 -3.50 -14.66
C ALA A 158 -0.09 -2.98 -13.94
N SER A 159 0.38 -1.76 -14.25
CA SER A 159 1.53 -1.16 -13.57
C SER A 159 1.28 -0.96 -12.06
N ARG A 160 0.02 -0.82 -11.65
CA ARG A 160 -0.38 -0.62 -10.25
C ARG A 160 -0.56 -1.92 -9.47
N THR A 161 -0.59 -3.08 -10.13
CA THR A 161 -0.76 -4.37 -9.46
C THR A 161 0.55 -4.98 -8.98
N TYR A 162 1.70 -4.45 -9.42
CA TYR A 162 3.01 -4.87 -8.94
C TYR A 162 3.23 -4.45 -7.48
N LEU A 163 3.16 -5.44 -6.59
CA LEU A 163 3.36 -5.21 -5.16
C LEU A 163 4.83 -4.92 -4.84
N PRO A 164 5.13 -3.80 -4.15
CA PRO A 164 6.49 -3.44 -3.77
C PRO A 164 6.99 -4.15 -2.53
N THR A 165 6.08 -4.65 -1.68
CA THR A 165 6.39 -5.16 -0.34
C THR A 165 5.44 -6.30 0.04
N SER A 166 5.83 -7.06 1.06
CA SER A 166 4.98 -8.05 1.73
C SER A 166 3.90 -7.44 2.63
N ALA A 167 3.74 -6.10 2.67
CA ALA A 167 2.82 -5.46 3.59
C ALA A 167 1.36 -5.88 3.38
N GLU A 168 0.94 -6.16 2.13
CA GLU A 168 -0.38 -6.73 1.86
C GLU A 168 -0.52 -8.17 2.40
N CYS A 169 0.55 -8.97 2.33
CA CYS A 169 0.55 -10.32 2.92
C CYS A 169 0.48 -10.26 4.45
N GLU A 170 1.21 -9.34 5.09
CA GLU A 170 1.18 -9.13 6.54
C GLU A 170 -0.21 -8.67 7.03
N ARG A 171 -0.91 -7.84 6.25
CA ARG A 171 -2.33 -7.52 6.47
C ARG A 171 -3.20 -8.77 6.38
N GLY A 172 -3.00 -9.60 5.35
CA GLY A 172 -3.64 -10.92 5.21
C GLY A 172 -3.48 -11.80 6.45
N PHE A 173 -2.25 -11.97 6.92
CA PHE A 173 -1.99 -12.75 8.13
C PHE A 173 -2.61 -12.15 9.39
N SER A 174 -2.66 -10.82 9.48
CA SER A 174 -3.33 -10.14 10.57
C SER A 174 -4.85 -10.39 10.55
N ALA A 175 -5.48 -10.33 9.38
CA ALA A 175 -6.90 -10.65 9.18
C ALA A 175 -7.22 -12.11 9.55
N VAL A 176 -6.33 -13.04 9.18
CA VAL A 176 -6.41 -14.45 9.59
C VAL A 176 -6.35 -14.57 11.10
N ASN A 177 -5.35 -13.96 11.75
CA ASN A 177 -5.22 -14.01 13.22
C ASN A 177 -6.42 -13.39 13.95
N ASN A 178 -7.10 -12.42 13.36
CA ASN A 178 -8.33 -11.85 13.94
C ASN A 178 -9.53 -12.79 13.80
N THR A 179 -9.62 -13.52 12.68
CA THR A 179 -10.77 -14.34 12.30
C THR A 179 -10.69 -15.77 12.84
N ASP A 180 -9.51 -16.37 12.73
CA ASP A 180 -9.15 -17.73 13.13
C ASP A 180 -8.02 -17.68 14.17
N ASN A 181 -8.42 -17.46 15.42
CA ASN A 181 -7.52 -17.50 16.57
C ASN A 181 -7.71 -18.78 17.37
N GLN A 182 -6.81 -19.05 18.33
CA GLN A 182 -6.85 -20.28 19.15
C GLN A 182 -8.19 -20.53 19.86
N SER A 183 -9.00 -19.49 20.10
CA SER A 183 -10.34 -19.61 20.71
C SER A 183 -11.50 -19.69 19.71
N ARG A 184 -11.25 -19.35 18.43
CA ARG A 184 -12.27 -19.17 17.38
C ARG A 184 -11.88 -19.90 16.09
N ASN A 185 -11.49 -21.17 16.22
CA ASN A 185 -10.87 -22.00 15.17
C ASN A 185 -11.76 -23.07 14.52
N ARG A 186 -13.08 -22.88 14.57
CA ARG A 186 -14.06 -23.89 14.07
C ARG A 186 -14.73 -23.48 12.76
N LEU A 187 -14.22 -22.46 12.09
CA LEU A 187 -14.75 -22.02 10.79
C LEU A 187 -14.35 -23.03 9.72
N ARG A 188 -15.29 -23.33 8.82
CA ARG A 188 -14.96 -24.07 7.59
C ARG A 188 -14.09 -23.20 6.70
N GLU A 189 -13.22 -23.82 5.90
CA GLU A 189 -12.33 -23.14 4.96
C GLU A 189 -13.08 -22.14 4.06
N GLU A 190 -14.23 -22.53 3.50
CA GLU A 190 -15.07 -21.68 2.65
C GLU A 190 -15.57 -20.42 3.38
N SER A 191 -15.96 -20.57 4.66
CA SER A 191 -16.44 -19.48 5.49
C SER A 191 -15.30 -18.56 5.90
N LEU A 192 -14.14 -19.13 6.26
CA LEU A 192 -12.93 -18.36 6.56
C LEU A 192 -12.48 -17.55 5.36
N SER A 193 -12.38 -18.18 4.18
CA SER A 193 -12.03 -17.52 2.92
C SER A 193 -12.99 -16.37 2.59
N SER A 194 -14.30 -16.59 2.74
CA SER A 194 -15.31 -15.54 2.52
C SER A 194 -15.16 -14.37 3.50
N LEU A 195 -14.89 -14.64 4.78
CA LEU A 195 -14.66 -13.60 5.79
C LEU A 195 -13.38 -12.81 5.51
N LEU A 196 -12.28 -13.49 5.17
CA LEU A 196 -11.02 -12.85 4.81
C LEU A 196 -11.15 -11.99 3.56
N PHE A 197 -11.91 -12.45 2.58
CA PHE A 197 -12.18 -11.66 1.37
C PHE A 197 -12.86 -10.33 1.72
N VAL A 198 -13.87 -10.38 2.60
CA VAL A 198 -14.56 -9.18 3.09
C VAL A 198 -13.64 -8.30 3.94
N ASP A 199 -12.82 -8.86 4.82
CA ASP A 199 -11.93 -8.08 5.70
C ASP A 199 -10.81 -7.37 4.91
N LEU A 200 -10.30 -8.00 3.85
CA LEU A 200 -9.21 -7.44 3.05
C LEU A 200 -9.69 -6.41 2.01
N ASN A 201 -10.80 -6.71 1.33
CA ASN A 201 -11.28 -5.93 0.19
C ASN A 201 -12.50 -5.06 0.52
N GLY A 202 -13.15 -5.30 1.66
CA GLY A 202 -14.34 -4.58 2.06
C GLY A 202 -14.07 -3.08 2.28
N PRO A 203 -15.08 -2.24 2.06
CA PRO A 203 -14.98 -0.84 2.42
C PRO A 203 -14.80 -0.72 3.94
N PRO A 204 -14.12 0.34 4.41
CA PRO A 204 -14.15 0.72 5.81
C PRO A 204 -15.60 0.74 6.37
N LEU A 205 -15.78 0.38 7.64
CA LEU A 205 -17.11 0.23 8.25
C LEU A 205 -17.96 1.51 8.15
N ASP A 206 -17.34 2.68 8.15
CA ASP A 206 -17.97 3.99 7.96
C ASP A 206 -18.53 4.21 6.55
N LYS A 207 -18.05 3.45 5.55
CA LYS A 207 -18.46 3.53 4.14
C LYS A 207 -19.23 2.29 3.69
N PHE A 208 -19.48 1.33 4.58
CA PHE A 208 -20.19 0.11 4.24
C PHE A 208 -21.70 0.38 4.18
N ASP A 209 -22.30 0.20 3.00
CA ASP A 209 -23.75 0.22 2.82
C ASP A 209 -24.32 -1.21 2.88
N PRO A 210 -25.03 -1.59 3.97
CA PRO A 210 -25.61 -2.92 4.10
C PRO A 210 -26.89 -3.11 3.27
N VAL A 211 -27.52 -2.03 2.79
CA VAL A 211 -28.87 -2.07 2.22
C VAL A 211 -28.99 -2.98 0.99
N PRO A 212 -28.07 -2.96 0.00
CA PRO A 212 -28.13 -3.83 -1.16
C PRO A 212 -28.05 -5.31 -0.77
N PHE A 213 -27.19 -5.64 0.19
CA PHE A 213 -26.97 -7.01 0.65
C PHE A 213 -28.21 -7.55 1.38
N VAL A 214 -28.79 -6.76 2.29
CA VAL A 214 -30.02 -7.14 3.01
C VAL A 214 -31.18 -7.33 2.04
N LYS A 215 -31.33 -6.43 1.06
CA LYS A 215 -32.37 -6.56 0.02
C LYS A 215 -32.19 -7.84 -0.82
N SER A 216 -30.96 -8.19 -1.18
CA SER A 216 -30.64 -9.43 -1.89
C SER A 216 -30.94 -10.67 -1.04
N TRP A 217 -30.56 -10.65 0.24
CA TRP A 217 -30.78 -11.74 1.19
C TRP A 217 -32.27 -12.05 1.39
N ILE A 218 -33.10 -11.01 1.55
CA ILE A 218 -34.56 -11.16 1.64
C ILE A 218 -35.14 -11.71 0.34
N LYS A 219 -34.68 -11.22 -0.82
CA LYS A 219 -35.12 -11.70 -2.14
C LYS A 219 -34.79 -13.18 -2.37
N ALA A 220 -33.67 -13.66 -1.81
CA ALA A 220 -33.29 -15.06 -1.84
C ALA A 220 -34.13 -15.95 -0.88
N GLY A 221 -35.13 -15.38 -0.20
CA GLY A 221 -36.05 -16.12 0.66
C GLY A 221 -35.54 -16.37 2.08
N HIS A 222 -34.39 -15.78 2.45
CA HIS A 222 -33.90 -15.85 3.81
C HIS A 222 -34.73 -14.93 4.72
N ARG A 223 -35.27 -15.48 5.81
CA ARG A 223 -36.10 -14.74 6.75
C ARG A 223 -35.23 -13.90 7.68
N LEU A 224 -35.61 -12.64 7.88
CA LEU A 224 -35.09 -11.82 8.97
C LEU A 224 -35.73 -12.31 10.28
N PHE A 225 -34.92 -12.86 11.18
CA PHE A 225 -35.38 -13.38 12.48
C PHE A 225 -35.95 -12.29 13.42
N PHE A 226 -35.76 -11.01 13.08
CA PHE A 226 -36.11 -9.87 13.94
C PHE A 226 -37.59 -9.47 13.98
N LEU A 227 -38.49 -10.19 13.30
CA LEU A 227 -39.94 -9.89 13.31
C LEU A 227 -40.80 -10.99 13.94
N GLU A 228 -40.22 -12.04 14.52
CA GLU A 228 -40.97 -13.14 15.15
C GLU A 228 -40.72 -13.23 16.67
N THR A 229 -40.74 -12.09 17.37
CA THR A 229 -40.98 -12.09 18.83
C THR A 229 -42.16 -11.20 19.17
N ARG A 230 -43.36 -11.71 18.84
CA ARG A 230 -44.65 -11.57 19.55
C ARG A 230 -45.79 -11.56 18.54
N THR A 231 -46.29 -12.75 18.22
CA THR A 231 -47.59 -13.23 18.73
C THR A 231 -47.80 -14.64 18.23
N ALA A 232 -47.39 -15.62 19.03
CA ALA A 232 -47.99 -16.94 18.97
C ALA A 232 -49.43 -16.83 19.51
N THR A 233 -50.36 -16.42 18.65
CA THR A 233 -51.78 -16.71 18.87
C THR A 233 -52.39 -17.06 17.53
N ARG A 234 -52.75 -18.34 17.40
CA ARG A 234 -53.64 -18.89 16.37
C ARG A 234 -54.84 -17.95 16.17
N ARG A 235 -55.05 -17.42 14.95
CA ARG A 235 -56.26 -17.62 14.13
C ARG A 235 -56.29 -16.76 12.85
N SER A 236 -56.80 -17.43 11.81
CA SER A 236 -57.40 -16.97 10.56
C SER A 236 -56.59 -16.19 9.53
N ARG A 237 -56.62 -16.74 8.31
CA ARG A 237 -56.45 -16.07 7.01
C ARG A 237 -57.03 -14.65 7.01
N ALA A 238 -56.19 -13.64 6.85
CA ALA A 238 -56.53 -12.39 6.16
C ALA A 238 -55.25 -11.66 5.74
N LYS A 239 -55.29 -11.09 4.55
CA LYS A 239 -54.24 -10.34 3.86
C LYS A 239 -53.58 -9.29 4.77
N ALA A 240 -52.25 -9.21 4.74
CA ALA A 240 -51.51 -8.04 5.18
C ALA A 240 -50.48 -7.67 4.10
N SER A 241 -51.01 -7.04 3.05
CA SER A 241 -50.31 -5.97 2.33
C SER A 241 -49.98 -4.86 3.34
N LEU A 242 -48.92 -4.10 3.07
CA LEU A 242 -48.31 -3.04 3.90
C LEU A 242 -47.33 -3.52 4.98
N VAL A 243 -46.06 -3.73 4.60
CA VAL A 243 -44.90 -3.01 5.19
C VAL A 243 -43.77 -2.98 4.15
N TYR A 244 -43.91 -2.15 3.10
CA TYR A 244 -42.83 -1.91 2.11
C TYR A 244 -42.74 -0.42 1.74
N SER A 245 -42.87 0.48 2.72
CA SER A 245 -42.84 1.92 2.44
C SER A 245 -41.59 2.65 2.94
N HIS A 246 -40.61 2.01 3.58
CA HIS A 246 -39.48 2.74 4.23
C HIS A 246 -38.07 2.23 3.85
N LEU A 247 -37.88 1.76 2.62
CA LEU A 247 -36.54 1.52 2.05
C LEU A 247 -36.43 1.99 0.58
N ARG A 248 -36.83 3.24 0.34
CA ARG A 248 -36.35 4.00 -0.83
C ARG A 248 -35.12 4.79 -0.43
#